data_AF-A0A6M1ZJT8-F1
#
_entry.id   AF-A0A6M1ZJT8-F1
#
_cell.length_a   1.000
_cell.length_b   1.000
_cell.length_c   1.000
_cell.angle_alpha   90.00
_cell.angle_beta   90.00
_cell.angle_gamma   90.00
#
_symmetry.space_group_name_H-M   'P 1'
#
loop_
_entity.id
_entity.type
_entity.pdbx_description
1 polymer ?
#
loop_
_entity_poly.entity_id
_entity_poly.type
_entity_poly.pdbx_seq_one_letter_code
_entity_poly.pdbx_strand_id
1 'polypeptide(L)'
;MTTKSISKHNKSFAIAQKEQYKQKREAEKREIQDLYTKFLDKKTIQDFIGIIANYKQLHNYSIRNILLLLAQSEKREHKEFVGVVNSFTNWKKQNIQILKGSKAYKVRVPIFTKNIDEDSIKPATEKKEKEEEQKKTLSYFKLGNVFDISLTSEYSNYIKEQEQIDKIIM
;
A
#
# COMPACT_ATOMS: atom_id res chain seq x y z
N MET A 1 44.12 -4.31 19.68
CA MET A 1 42.90 -5.13 19.73
C MET A 1 42.05 -4.77 18.51
N THR A 2 42.08 -5.61 17.48
CA THR A 2 41.40 -5.38 16.20
C THR A 2 39.99 -5.98 16.24
N THR A 3 38.98 -5.13 16.31
CA THR A 3 37.56 -5.50 16.27
C THR A 3 37.20 -5.99 14.86
N LYS A 4 36.99 -7.30 14.71
CA LYS A 4 36.43 -7.90 13.49
C LYS A 4 34.98 -7.45 13.33
N SER A 5 34.70 -6.83 12.18
CA SER A 5 33.35 -6.44 11.77
C SER A 5 32.49 -7.69 11.56
N ILE A 6 31.33 -7.73 12.24
CA ILE A 6 30.34 -8.79 12.04
C ILE A 6 29.62 -8.51 10.73
N SER A 7 30.02 -9.22 9.67
CA SER A 7 29.33 -9.16 8.37
C SER A 7 27.89 -9.68 8.54
N LYS A 8 26.91 -8.89 8.08
CA LYS A 8 25.49 -9.30 8.07
C LYS A 8 25.36 -10.53 7.16
N HIS A 9 25.13 -11.70 7.75
CA HIS A 9 24.78 -12.91 7.01
C HIS A 9 23.51 -12.68 6.19
N ASN A 10 23.65 -12.51 4.87
CA ASN A 10 22.55 -12.63 3.93
C ASN A 10 22.09 -14.09 3.92
N LYS A 11 21.05 -14.42 4.69
CA LYS A 11 20.41 -15.73 4.62
C LYS A 11 19.78 -15.90 3.22
N SER A 12 20.42 -16.68 2.37
CA SER A 12 19.85 -17.11 1.09
C SER A 12 18.75 -18.12 1.37
N PHE A 13 17.52 -17.85 0.91
CA PHE A 13 16.40 -18.78 1.04
C PHE A 13 16.61 -20.00 0.14
N ALA A 14 16.28 -21.19 0.66
CA ALA A 14 16.28 -22.42 -0.12
C ALA A 14 15.28 -22.34 -1.29
N ILE A 15 15.54 -23.06 -2.39
CA ILE A 15 14.70 -23.04 -3.61
C ILE A 15 13.24 -23.36 -3.28
N ALA A 16 13.00 -24.38 -2.46
CA ALA A 16 11.66 -24.76 -2.01
C ALA A 16 10.93 -23.63 -1.24
N GLN A 17 11.63 -22.86 -0.42
CA GLN A 17 11.04 -21.73 0.33
C GLN A 17 10.66 -20.58 -0.61
N LYS A 18 11.46 -20.33 -1.66
CA LYS A 18 11.13 -19.33 -2.68
C LYS A 18 9.87 -19.73 -3.46
N GLU A 19 9.75 -21.02 -3.81
CA GLU A 19 8.59 -21.54 -4.54
C GLU A 19 7.31 -21.47 -3.70
N GLN A 20 7.36 -21.90 -2.43
CA GLN A 20 6.24 -21.77 -1.49
C GLN A 20 5.80 -20.31 -1.31
N TYR A 21 6.76 -19.39 -1.20
CA TYR A 21 6.46 -17.96 -1.10
C TYR A 21 5.76 -17.44 -2.36
N LYS A 22 6.22 -17.85 -3.55
CA LYS A 22 5.61 -17.48 -4.82
C LYS A 22 4.16 -17.99 -4.91
N GLN A 23 3.93 -19.27 -4.61
CA GLN A 23 2.59 -19.86 -4.59
C GLN A 23 1.65 -19.14 -3.62
N LYS A 24 2.12 -18.84 -2.40
CA LYS A 24 1.34 -18.08 -1.41
C LYS A 24 0.95 -16.69 -1.92
N ARG A 25 1.85 -15.99 -2.61
CA ARG A 25 1.59 -14.65 -3.17
C ARG A 25 0.61 -14.71 -4.34
N GLU A 26 0.69 -15.73 -5.18
CA GLU A 26 -0.27 -15.95 -6.25
C GLU A 26 -1.66 -16.32 -5.73
N ALA A 27 -1.73 -17.18 -4.72
CA ALA A 27 -2.98 -17.52 -4.05
C ALA A 27 -3.63 -16.29 -3.40
N GLU A 28 -2.85 -15.47 -2.66
CA GLU A 28 -3.32 -14.19 -2.10
C GLU A 28 -3.83 -13.25 -3.19
N LYS A 29 -3.14 -13.18 -4.33
CA LYS A 29 -3.58 -12.34 -5.46
C LYS A 29 -4.91 -12.82 -6.05
N ARG A 30 -5.10 -14.13 -6.20
CA ARG A 30 -6.36 -14.72 -6.69
C ARG A 30 -7.49 -14.47 -5.69
N GLU A 31 -7.28 -14.74 -4.41
CA GLU A 31 -8.29 -14.54 -3.36
C GLU A 31 -8.74 -13.07 -3.31
N ILE A 32 -7.80 -12.13 -3.36
CA ILE A 32 -8.09 -10.69 -3.36
C ILE A 32 -8.85 -10.29 -4.64
N GLN A 33 -8.51 -10.88 -5.79
CA GLN A 33 -9.20 -10.60 -7.04
C GLN A 33 -10.64 -11.13 -7.01
N ASP A 34 -10.85 -12.36 -6.54
CA ASP A 34 -12.18 -12.97 -6.44
C ASP A 34 -13.07 -12.21 -5.47
N LEU A 35 -12.50 -11.78 -4.33
CA LEU A 35 -13.18 -10.91 -3.38
C LEU A 35 -13.63 -9.61 -4.04
N TYR A 36 -12.73 -8.97 -4.79
CA TYR A 36 -13.02 -7.72 -5.48
C TYR A 36 -14.13 -7.88 -6.51
N THR A 37 -14.07 -8.92 -7.35
CA THR A 37 -15.10 -9.19 -8.36
C THR A 37 -16.46 -9.44 -7.70
N LYS A 38 -16.53 -10.34 -6.70
CA LYS A 38 -17.78 -10.61 -5.96
C LYS A 38 -18.34 -9.38 -5.26
N PHE A 39 -17.48 -8.49 -4.77
CA PHE A 39 -17.93 -7.23 -4.17
C PHE A 39 -18.58 -6.33 -5.23
N LEU A 40 -17.97 -6.20 -6.41
CA LEU A 40 -18.53 -5.39 -7.49
C LEU A 40 -19.87 -5.95 -8.00
N ASP A 41 -19.97 -7.27 -8.17
CA ASP A 41 -21.18 -7.93 -8.67
C ASP A 41 -22.39 -7.72 -7.74
N LYS A 42 -22.15 -7.49 -6.44
CA LYS A 42 -23.19 -7.24 -5.44
C LYS A 42 -23.64 -5.78 -5.39
N LYS A 43 -22.89 -4.85 -5.98
CA LYS A 43 -23.10 -3.40 -5.81
C LYS A 43 -23.92 -2.84 -6.96
N THR A 44 -24.92 -2.04 -6.62
CA THR A 44 -25.74 -1.29 -7.57
C THR A 44 -25.08 0.03 -7.96
N ILE A 45 -25.60 0.69 -9.00
CA ILE A 45 -25.15 2.03 -9.39
C ILE A 45 -25.35 3.03 -8.24
N GLN A 46 -26.47 2.94 -7.52
CA GLN A 46 -26.77 3.77 -6.36
C GLN A 46 -25.72 3.58 -5.25
N ASP A 47 -25.27 2.35 -5.01
CA ASP A 47 -24.21 2.09 -4.04
C ASP A 47 -22.90 2.76 -4.45
N PHE A 48 -22.53 2.71 -5.74
CA PHE A 48 -21.32 3.38 -6.23
C PHE A 48 -21.42 4.91 -6.11
N ILE A 49 -22.58 5.50 -6.41
CA ILE A 49 -22.82 6.93 -6.21
C ILE A 49 -22.67 7.27 -4.73
N GLY A 50 -23.27 6.48 -3.84
CA GLY A 50 -23.15 6.67 -2.39
C GLY A 50 -21.70 6.57 -1.91
N ILE A 51 -20.93 5.61 -2.44
CA ILE A 51 -19.50 5.47 -2.14
C ILE A 51 -18.75 6.75 -2.57
N ILE A 52 -18.95 7.22 -3.80
CA ILE A 52 -18.25 8.41 -4.33
C ILE A 52 -18.64 9.67 -3.56
N ALA A 53 -19.93 9.85 -3.25
CA ALA A 53 -20.44 11.02 -2.54
C ALA A 53 -19.95 11.09 -1.08
N ASN A 54 -19.86 9.95 -0.40
CA ASN A 54 -19.39 9.87 0.98
C ASN A 54 -17.86 9.81 1.11
N TYR A 55 -17.14 9.66 0.00
CA TYR A 55 -15.68 9.64 0.03
C TYR A 55 -15.12 11.05 0.15
N LYS A 56 -15.27 11.65 1.33
CA LYS A 56 -14.87 13.03 1.66
C LYS A 56 -13.36 13.28 1.58
N GLN A 57 -12.55 12.23 1.61
CA GLN A 57 -11.10 12.37 1.58
C GLN A 57 -10.58 11.77 0.29
N LEU A 58 -10.35 12.61 -0.72
CA LEU A 58 -9.54 12.32 -1.90
C LEU A 58 -8.10 12.03 -1.47
N HIS A 59 -7.88 10.97 -0.70
CA HIS A 59 -6.57 10.39 -0.55
C HIS A 59 -6.08 9.97 -1.93
N ASN A 60 -4.79 10.09 -2.17
CA ASN A 60 -4.09 9.84 -3.45
C ASN A 60 -4.19 8.38 -3.98
N TYR A 61 -5.20 7.62 -3.57
CA TYR A 61 -5.48 6.27 -4.06
C TYR A 61 -6.51 6.31 -5.18
N SER A 62 -6.31 5.43 -6.16
CA SER A 62 -7.28 5.24 -7.23
C SER A 62 -8.59 4.67 -6.70
N ILE A 63 -9.70 4.99 -7.39
CA ILE A 63 -11.03 4.43 -7.07
C ILE A 63 -11.02 2.90 -7.00
N ARG A 64 -10.20 2.23 -7.82
CA ARG A 64 -10.04 0.76 -7.77
C ARG A 64 -9.45 0.28 -6.45
N ASN A 65 -8.46 1.00 -5.91
CA ASN A 65 -7.92 0.68 -4.59
C ASN A 65 -8.92 0.99 -3.48
N ILE A 66 -9.72 2.05 -3.61
CA ILE A 66 -10.78 2.39 -2.65
C ILE A 66 -11.82 1.26 -2.60
N LEU A 67 -12.38 0.86 -3.74
CA LEU A 67 -13.33 -0.24 -3.84
C LEU A 67 -12.74 -1.55 -3.31
N LEU A 68 -11.45 -1.79 -3.56
CA LEU A 68 -10.75 -2.95 -3.03
C LEU A 68 -10.61 -2.92 -1.49
N LEU A 69 -10.41 -1.75 -0.90
CA LEU A 69 -10.39 -1.59 0.56
C LEU A 69 -11.77 -1.85 1.16
N LEU A 70 -12.83 -1.30 0.54
CA LEU A 70 -14.21 -1.52 0.94
C LEU A 70 -14.62 -3.00 0.86
N ALA A 71 -14.22 -3.70 -0.21
CA ALA A 71 -14.45 -5.14 -0.34
C ALA A 71 -13.81 -5.94 0.81
N GLN A 72 -12.60 -5.54 1.22
CA GLN A 72 -11.90 -6.16 2.33
C GLN A 72 -12.47 -5.77 3.70
N SER A 73 -12.93 -4.54 3.89
CA SER A 73 -13.55 -4.13 5.15
C SER A 73 -14.89 -4.82 5.35
N GLU A 74 -15.70 -4.94 4.28
CA GLU A 74 -16.96 -5.68 4.28
C GLU A 74 -16.73 -7.16 4.63
N LYS A 75 -15.77 -7.83 3.98
CA LYS A 75 -15.42 -9.24 4.31
C LYS A 75 -14.99 -9.42 5.77
N ARG A 76 -14.39 -8.40 6.38
CA ARG A 76 -13.91 -8.45 7.78
C ARG A 76 -14.93 -7.94 8.78
N GLU A 77 -16.08 -7.47 8.31
CA GLU A 77 -17.10 -6.80 9.14
C GLU A 77 -16.50 -5.63 9.95
N HIS A 78 -15.54 -4.91 9.37
CA HIS A 78 -14.85 -3.83 10.07
C HIS A 78 -15.71 -2.56 10.07
N LYS A 79 -16.55 -2.43 11.11
CA LYS A 79 -17.51 -1.32 11.26
C LYS A 79 -16.88 0.05 11.45
N GLU A 80 -15.67 0.10 12.00
CA GLU A 80 -14.93 1.33 12.31
C GLU A 80 -14.07 1.82 11.14
N PHE A 81 -14.13 1.15 9.98
CA PHE A 81 -13.33 1.50 8.82
C PHE A 81 -13.67 2.92 8.32
N VAL A 82 -12.65 3.78 8.24
CA VAL A 82 -12.82 5.18 7.82
C VAL A 82 -12.45 5.39 6.35
N GLY A 83 -11.41 4.70 5.86
CA GLY A 83 -10.86 4.92 4.51
C GLY A 83 -9.61 5.79 4.48
N VAL A 84 -9.11 6.22 5.65
CA VAL A 84 -7.84 6.94 5.78
C VAL A 84 -6.73 5.92 5.95
N VAL A 85 -6.10 5.54 4.83
CA VAL A 85 -5.13 4.45 4.81
C VAL A 85 -3.72 4.89 4.49
N ASN A 86 -2.74 4.27 5.17
CA ASN A 86 -1.33 4.46 4.84
C ASN A 86 -0.49 3.21 5.07
N SER A 87 0.73 3.20 4.53
CA SER A 87 1.70 2.14 4.80
C SER A 87 2.21 2.24 6.24
N PHE A 88 2.62 1.10 6.82
CA PHE A 88 3.25 1.06 8.15
C PHE A 88 4.39 2.06 8.28
N THR A 89 5.23 2.16 7.25
CA THR A 89 6.38 3.06 7.23
C THR A 89 5.97 4.52 7.25
N ASN A 90 4.87 4.89 6.60
CA ASN A 90 4.40 6.26 6.59
C ASN A 90 3.70 6.64 7.89
N TRP A 91 2.90 5.75 8.47
CA TRP A 91 2.36 5.98 9.83
C TRP A 91 3.46 6.19 10.84
N LYS A 92 4.49 5.33 10.81
CA LYS A 92 5.66 5.47 11.68
C LYS A 92 6.38 6.81 11.50
N LYS A 93 6.49 7.34 10.27
CA LYS A 93 7.10 8.66 10.00
C LYS A 93 6.29 9.81 10.61
N GLN A 94 5.00 9.63 10.78
CA GLN A 94 4.10 10.59 11.42
C GLN A 94 4.02 10.38 12.94
N ASN A 95 4.87 9.53 13.53
CA ASN A 95 4.82 9.11 14.93
C ASN A 95 3.50 8.42 15.34
N ILE A 96 2.73 7.94 14.36
CA ILE A 96 1.48 7.19 14.58
C ILE A 96 1.80 5.69 14.63
N GLN A 97 1.33 5.02 15.67
CA GLN A 97 1.58 3.59 15.89
C GLN A 97 0.40 2.76 15.41
N ILE A 98 0.67 1.66 14.72
CA ILE A 98 -0.36 0.66 14.39
C ILE A 98 -0.58 -0.23 15.62
N LEU A 99 -1.84 -0.46 15.96
CA LEU A 99 -2.23 -1.30 17.10
C LEU A 99 -1.75 -2.75 16.91
N LYS A 100 -1.33 -3.37 18.01
CA LYS A 100 -0.79 -4.73 18.00
C LYS A 100 -1.88 -5.71 17.58
N GLY A 101 -1.56 -6.59 16.63
CA GLY A 101 -2.50 -7.60 16.10
C GLY A 101 -3.34 -7.11 14.91
N SER A 102 -3.24 -5.83 14.54
CA SER A 102 -3.95 -5.27 13.38
C SER A 102 -3.58 -5.99 12.08
N LYS A 103 -4.60 -6.32 11.28
CA LYS A 103 -4.44 -6.97 9.96
C LYS A 103 -4.40 -5.93 8.86
N ALA A 104 -3.31 -5.91 8.10
CA ALA A 104 -3.17 -5.02 6.95
C ALA A 104 -4.25 -5.26 5.89
N TYR A 105 -4.67 -4.21 5.22
CA TYR A 105 -5.39 -4.26 3.95
C TYR A 105 -4.44 -4.37 2.77
N LYS A 106 -4.94 -4.88 1.65
CA LYS A 106 -4.21 -5.02 0.40
C LYS A 106 -4.62 -3.94 -0.60
N VAL A 107 -3.63 -3.34 -1.25
CA VAL A 107 -3.82 -2.37 -2.33
C VAL A 107 -2.86 -2.68 -3.49
N ARG A 108 -3.23 -2.28 -4.70
CA ARG A 108 -2.35 -2.36 -5.87
C ARG A 108 -1.39 -1.18 -5.85
N VAL A 109 -0.09 -1.46 -5.81
CA VAL A 109 0.98 -0.47 -5.76
C VAL A 109 1.82 -0.57 -7.03
N PRO A 110 2.04 0.54 -7.75
CA PRO A 110 2.92 0.55 -8.92
C PRO A 110 4.38 0.34 -8.49
N ILE A 111 5.12 -0.44 -9.28
CA ILE A 111 6.56 -0.64 -9.13
C ILE A 111 7.24 -0.08 -10.36
N PHE A 112 8.12 0.87 -10.12
CA PHE A 112 8.91 1.52 -11.16
C PHE A 112 10.32 0.96 -11.17
N THR A 113 10.80 0.61 -12.36
CA THR A 113 12.19 0.17 -12.58
C THR A 113 12.96 1.25 -13.31
N LYS A 114 14.26 1.34 -13.03
CA LYS A 114 15.16 2.16 -13.83
C LYS A 114 15.57 1.32 -15.03
N ASN A 115 15.31 1.81 -16.23
CA ASN A 115 15.95 1.26 -17.42
C ASN A 115 17.38 1.83 -17.45
N ILE A 116 18.36 0.94 -17.56
CA ILE A 116 19.71 1.35 -17.95
C ILE A 116 19.71 1.13 -19.46
N ASP A 117 19.84 2.20 -20.24
CA ASP A 117 19.97 2.07 -21.69
C ASP A 117 21.29 1.32 -21.97
N GLU A 118 21.21 0.20 -22.70
CA GLU A 118 22.39 -0.62 -23.05
C GLU A 118 23.41 0.13 -23.93
N ASP A 119 22.99 1.24 -24.56
CA ASP A 119 23.85 2.12 -25.37
C ASP A 119 24.75 3.07 -24.54
N SER A 120 24.65 3.06 -23.21
CA SER A 120 25.45 3.93 -22.33
C SER A 120 26.78 3.32 -21.85
N ILE A 121 27.27 2.24 -22.45
CA ILE A 121 28.64 1.76 -22.20
C ILE A 121 29.62 2.63 -23.02
N LYS A 122 29.73 3.92 -22.65
CA LYS A 122 30.86 4.77 -23.09
C LYS A 122 31.96 4.75 -22.04
N PRO A 123 33.25 4.83 -22.44
CA PRO A 123 34.39 4.78 -21.51
C PRO A 123 34.32 5.87 -20.44
N ALA A 124 34.88 5.57 -19.27
CA ALA A 124 34.71 6.30 -18.03
C ALA A 124 35.42 7.68 -17.94
N THR A 125 35.46 8.47 -19.01
CA THR A 125 36.20 9.74 -19.06
C THR A 125 35.35 11.01 -19.08
N GLU A 126 34.02 10.92 -19.19
CA GLU A 126 33.12 12.11 -19.19
C GLU A 126 32.09 12.05 -18.05
N LYS A 127 32.53 11.75 -16.82
CA LYS A 127 31.65 11.68 -15.63
C LYS A 127 31.51 13.01 -14.87
N LYS A 128 31.39 14.13 -15.56
CA LYS A 128 30.96 15.39 -14.93
C LYS A 128 29.92 16.04 -15.84
N GLU A 129 28.75 16.31 -15.25
CA GLU A 129 27.68 17.18 -15.78
C GLU A 129 26.59 16.57 -16.68
N LYS A 130 26.23 15.30 -16.50
CA LYS A 130 24.91 14.81 -16.93
C LYS A 130 24.22 14.07 -15.79
N GLU A 131 23.46 14.79 -14.99
CA GLU A 131 22.23 14.25 -14.37
C GLU A 131 21.26 13.91 -15.51
N GLU A 132 21.58 12.88 -16.29
CA GLU A 132 20.63 12.31 -17.24
C GLU A 132 19.45 11.81 -16.41
N GLU A 133 18.29 12.42 -16.65
CA GLU A 133 16.98 12.00 -16.19
C GLU A 133 16.79 10.51 -16.49
N GLN A 134 17.19 9.65 -15.56
CA GLN A 134 16.92 8.22 -15.65
C GLN A 134 15.40 8.04 -15.61
N LYS A 135 14.78 7.92 -16.79
CA LYS A 135 13.33 7.72 -16.95
C LYS A 135 12.95 6.42 -16.25
N LYS A 136 12.24 6.55 -15.13
CA LYS A 136 11.65 5.41 -14.42
C LYS A 136 10.43 4.95 -15.19
N THR A 137 10.42 3.69 -15.63
CA THR A 137 9.27 3.09 -16.32
C THR A 137 8.43 2.29 -15.34
N LEU A 138 7.11 2.33 -15.53
CA LEU A 138 6.18 1.49 -14.77
C LEU A 138 6.38 0.04 -15.21
N SER A 139 6.83 -0.82 -14.30
CA SER A 139 7.16 -2.22 -14.59
C SER A 139 5.95 -3.12 -14.36
N TYR A 140 5.38 -3.10 -13.16
CA TYR A 140 4.22 -3.90 -12.81
C TYR A 140 3.54 -3.37 -11.55
N PHE A 141 2.38 -3.95 -11.20
CA PHE A 141 1.71 -3.71 -9.93
C PHE A 141 1.89 -4.89 -8.99
N LYS A 142 2.15 -4.59 -7.71
CA LYS A 142 2.17 -5.60 -6.63
C LYS A 142 1.08 -5.31 -5.60
N LEU A 143 0.72 -6.33 -4.81
CA LEU A 143 -0.07 -6.13 -3.61
C LEU A 143 0.82 -5.58 -2.48
N GLY A 144 0.53 -4.34 -2.10
CA GLY A 144 1.10 -3.65 -0.93
C GLY A 144 0.18 -3.75 0.29
N ASN A 145 0.77 -3.56 1.46
CA ASN A 145 0.06 -3.57 2.74
C ASN A 145 -0.19 -2.14 3.22
N VAL A 146 -1.42 -1.82 3.60
CA VAL A 146 -1.82 -0.55 4.20
C VAL A 146 -2.68 -0.79 5.42
N PHE A 147 -2.80 0.23 6.28
CA PHE A 147 -3.56 0.19 7.52
C PHE A 147 -4.45 1.43 7.57
N ASP A 148 -5.72 1.22 7.91
CA ASP A 148 -6.67 2.30 8.15
C ASP A 148 -6.36 3.00 9.48
N ILE A 149 -6.71 4.27 9.59
CA ILE A 149 -6.49 5.07 10.79
C ILE A 149 -7.16 4.47 12.03
N SER A 150 -8.29 3.78 11.87
CA SER A 150 -8.97 3.02 12.92
C SER A 150 -8.10 1.94 13.57
N LEU A 151 -7.08 1.46 12.86
CA LEU A 151 -6.14 0.46 13.34
C LEU A 151 -4.89 1.07 13.98
N THR A 152 -4.93 2.36 14.30
CA THR A 152 -3.78 3.11 14.82
C THR A 152 -4.08 3.78 16.16
N SER A 153 -3.02 4.23 16.84
CA SER A 153 -3.11 5.03 18.06
C SER A 153 -3.82 6.38 17.86
N GLU A 154 -3.94 6.87 16.63
CA GLU A 154 -4.49 8.19 16.32
C GLU A 154 -6.01 8.19 16.16
N TYR A 155 -6.65 7.02 16.13
CA TYR A 155 -8.06 6.91 15.78
C TYR A 155 -8.97 7.78 16.64
N SER A 156 -8.79 7.76 17.95
CA SER A 156 -9.62 8.51 18.89
C SER A 156 -9.50 10.02 18.72
N ASN A 157 -8.31 10.52 18.35
CA ASN A 157 -8.11 11.95 18.08
C ASN A 157 -8.76 12.33 16.76
N TYR A 158 -8.56 11.52 15.72
CA TYR A 158 -9.16 11.73 14.41
C TYR A 158 -10.69 11.86 14.48
N ILE A 159 -11.37 10.98 15.23
CA ILE A 159 -12.84 11.06 15.39
C ILE A 159 -13.25 12.35 16.08
N LYS A 160 -12.57 12.76 17.16
CA LYS A 160 -12.87 14.02 17.85
C LYS A 160 -12.69 15.24 16.94
N GLU A 161 -11.65 15.24 16.11
CA GLU A 161 -11.42 16.30 15.12
C GLU A 161 -12.53 16.34 14.06
N GLN A 162 -12.95 15.19 13.54
CA GLN A 162 -14.06 15.14 12.58
C GLN A 162 -15.37 15.64 13.19
N GLU A 163 -15.69 15.24 14.43
CA GLU A 163 -16.88 15.73 15.14
C GLU A 163 -16.86 17.25 15.35
N GLN A 164 -15.68 17.83 15.59
CA GLN A 164 -15.53 19.28 15.70
C GLN A 164 -15.71 19.97 14.35
N ILE A 165 -15.14 19.42 13.28
CA ILE A 165 -15.28 19.95 11.92
C ILE A 165 -16.75 19.92 11.49
N ASP A 166 -17.43 18.79 11.70
CA ASP A 166 -18.84 18.63 11.34
C ASP A 166 -19.74 19.62 12.11
N LYS A 167 -19.42 19.95 13.38
CA LYS A 167 -20.12 21.00 14.16
C LYS A 167 -19.87 22.43 13.67
N ILE A 168 -18.77 22.67 12.96
CA ILE A 168 -18.43 24.00 12.42
C ILE A 168 -19.07 24.20 11.05
N ILE A 169 -19.22 23.12 10.28
CA ILE A 169 -19.74 23.16 8.91
C ILE A 169 -21.27 23.05 8.86
N MET A 170 -21.90 22.39 9.85
CA MET A 170 -23.36 22.39 10.06
C MET A 170 -23.82 23.62 10.81
#